data_AF-A0ABD0Q4S5-F1
#
_entry.id   AF-A0ABD0Q4S5-F1
#
_cell.length_a   1.000
_cell.length_b   1.000
_cell.length_c   1.000
_cell.angle_alpha   90.00
_cell.angle_beta   90.00
_cell.angle_gamma   90.00
#
_symmetry.space_group_name_H-M   'P 1'
#
loop_
_entity.id
_entity.type
_entity.pdbx_description
1 polymer ?
#
loop_
_entity_poly.entity_id
_entity_poly.type
_entity_poly.pdbx_seq_one_letter_code
_entity_poly.pdbx_strand_id
1 'polypeptide(L)' 'GIAGTDVAKEASDIILTDDNFSSIVKAVMWGRNVYDSISKFLQFQLTVNVVAVIVAFTGACITQ' A
#
# COMPACT_ATOMS: atom_id res chain seq x y z
N GLY A 1 -18.05 -18.24 -0.55
CA GLY A 1 -17.55 -19.55 -0.10
C GLY A 1 -18.38 -20.68 -0.64
N ILE A 2 -18.31 -21.82 0.06
CA ILE A 2 -18.95 -23.09 -0.29
C ILE A 2 -20.48 -22.95 -0.35
N ALA A 3 -21.06 -22.07 0.48
CA ALA A 3 -22.50 -21.81 0.53
C ALA A 3 -22.98 -20.58 -0.29
N GLY A 4 -22.09 -19.89 -1.00
CA GLY A 4 -22.43 -18.67 -1.74
C GLY A 4 -22.99 -18.96 -3.13
N THR A 5 -24.07 -18.28 -3.51
CA THR A 5 -24.62 -18.32 -4.88
C THR A 5 -23.60 -17.77 -5.88
N ASP A 6 -23.59 -18.27 -7.11
CA ASP A 6 -22.58 -17.87 -8.10
C ASP A 6 -22.67 -16.38 -8.47
N VAL A 7 -23.88 -15.82 -8.48
CA VAL A 7 -24.09 -14.36 -8.64
C VAL A 7 -23.45 -13.57 -7.50
N ALA A 8 -23.50 -14.08 -6.26
CA ALA A 8 -22.87 -13.42 -5.12
C ALA A 8 -21.35 -13.53 -5.15
N LYS A 9 -20.78 -14.59 -5.75
CA LYS A 9 -19.33 -14.71 -5.97
C LYS A 9 -18.86 -13.71 -7.02
N GLU A 10 -19.58 -13.59 -8.13
CA GLU A 10 -19.22 -12.72 -9.25
C GLU A 10 -19.34 -11.22 -8.92
N ALA A 11 -20.27 -10.87 -8.03
CA ALA A 11 -20.45 -9.49 -7.54
C ALA A 11 -19.50 -9.09 -6.39
N SER A 12 -18.65 -10.00 -5.89
CA SER A 12 -17.83 -9.76 -4.69
C SER A 12 -16.34 -9.56 -5.03
N ASP A 13 -15.74 -8.49 -4.52
CA ASP A 13 -14.31 -8.18 -4.72
C ASP A 13 -13.36 -9.11 -3.94
N ILE A 14 -13.85 -9.75 -2.87
CA ILE A 14 -13.09 -10.68 -2.03
C ILE A 14 -13.98 -11.88 -1.68
N ILE A 15 -13.63 -13.05 -2.20
CA ILE A 15 -14.32 -14.32 -1.90
C ILE A 15 -13.52 -15.09 -0.84
N LEU A 16 -14.18 -15.39 0.28
CA LEU A 16 -13.65 -16.33 1.25
C LEU A 16 -13.78 -17.76 0.71
N THR A 17 -12.64 -18.41 0.47
CA THR A 17 -12.55 -19.80 0.01
C THR A 17 -12.88 -20.77 1.13
N ASP A 18 -12.44 -20.44 2.36
CA ASP A 18 -12.86 -21.06 3.61
C ASP A 18 -13.80 -20.09 4.30
N ASP A 19 -15.06 -20.46 4.58
CA ASP A 19 -16.11 -19.61 5.18
C ASP A 19 -15.82 -19.25 6.67
N ASN A 20 -14.56 -18.97 7.01
CA ASN A 20 -14.08 -18.65 8.35
C ASN A 20 -13.83 -17.14 8.49
N PHE A 21 -14.46 -16.52 9.49
CA PHE A 21 -14.24 -15.12 9.87
C PHE A 21 -12.79 -14.80 10.21
N SER A 22 -11.98 -15.79 10.60
CA SER A 22 -10.54 -15.64 10.81
C SER A 22 -9.81 -15.12 9.56
N SER A 23 -10.25 -15.51 8.36
CA SER A 23 -9.66 -15.06 7.10
C SER A 23 -9.89 -13.58 6.83
N ILE A 24 -11.03 -13.02 7.30
CA ILE A 24 -11.30 -11.57 7.24
C ILE A 24 -10.30 -10.81 8.11
N VAL A 25 -10.03 -11.30 9.33
CA VAL A 25 -9.06 -10.66 10.25
C VAL A 25 -7.66 -10.68 9.64
N LYS A 26 -7.27 -11.79 9.00
CA LYS A 26 -5.99 -11.89 8.27
C LYS A 26 -5.93 -10.94 7.07
N ALA A 27 -7.01 -10.78 6.31
CA ALA A 27 -7.07 -9.84 5.20
C ALA A 27 -6.89 -8.39 5.68
N VAL A 28 -7.50 -8.00 6.79
CA VAL A 28 -7.30 -6.67 7.40
C VAL A 28 -5.85 -6.46 7.87
N MET A 29 -5.24 -7.49 8.49
CA MET A 29 -3.83 -7.43 8.89
C MET A 29 -2.91 -7.22 7.69
N TRP A 30 -3.17 -7.91 6.58
CA TRP A 30 -2.41 -7.76 5.36
C TRP A 30 -2.59 -6.36 4.74
N GLY A 31 -3.83 -5.84 4.75
CA GLY A 31 -4.12 -4.47 4.30
C GLY A 31 -3.34 -3.40 5.09
N ARG A 32 -3.24 -3.55 6.42
CA ARG A 32 -2.42 -2.65 7.25
C ARG A 32 -0.93 -2.73 6.90
N ASN A 33 -0.42 -3.94 6.68
CA ASN A 33 0.98 -4.14 6.30
C ASN A 33 1.33 -3.50 4.93
N VAL A 34 0.40 -3.53 3.98
CA VAL A 34 0.55 -2.85 2.68
C VAL A 34 0.63 -1.34 2.87
N TYR A 35 -0.27 -0.76 3.68
CA TYR A 35 -0.24 0.67 3.97
C TYR A 35 1.10 1.11 4.58
N ASP A 36 1.59 0.37 5.57
CA ASP A 36 2.89 0.66 6.20
C ASP A 36 4.06 0.55 5.22
N SER A 37 4.00 -0.40 4.29
CA SER A 37 5.02 -0.58 3.26
C SER A 37 5.02 0.57 2.24
N ILE A 38 3.83 1.03 1.82
CA ILE A 38 3.67 2.17 0.91
C ILE A 38 4.15 3.46 1.57
N SER A 39 3.80 3.68 2.85
CA SER A 39 4.23 4.87 3.60
C SER A 39 5.77 4.95 3.69
N LYS A 40 6.43 3.84 4.00
CA LYS A 40 7.90 3.75 4.03
C LYS A 40 8.52 4.01 2.65
N PHE A 41 7.92 3.48 1.59
CA PHE A 41 8.37 3.72 0.23
C PHE A 41 8.25 5.20 -0.16
N LEU A 42 7.10 5.83 0.13
CA LEU A 42 6.89 7.25 -0.12
C LEU A 42 7.84 8.13 0.70
N GLN A 43 8.11 7.77 1.95
CA GLN A 43 9.06 8.50 2.79
C GLN A 43 10.48 8.47 2.20
N PHE A 44 10.92 7.32 1.69
CA PHE A 44 12.21 7.22 0.99
C PHE A 44 12.24 8.09 -0.27
N GLN A 45 11.21 8.00 -1.11
CA GLN A 45 11.12 8.78 -2.35
C GLN A 45 11.11 10.30 -2.08
N LEU A 46 10.36 10.73 -1.05
CA LEU A 46 10.30 12.13 -0.65
C LEU A 46 11.65 12.63 -0.13
N THR A 47 12.33 11.83 0.69
CA THR A 47 13.66 12.18 1.23
C THR A 47 14.68 12.37 0.10
N VAL A 48 14.70 11.46 -0.89
CA VAL A 48 15.57 11.58 -2.07
C VAL A 48 15.26 12.84 -2.86
N ASN A 49 13.98 13.14 -3.09
CA ASN A 49 13.57 14.32 -3.84
C ASN A 49 14.00 15.62 -3.12
N VAL A 50 13.75 15.71 -1.81
CA VAL A 50 14.16 16.87 -0.99
C VAL A 50 15.66 17.07 -1.02
N VAL A 51 16.46 16.00 -0.84
CA VAL A 51 17.93 16.10 -0.91
C VAL A 51 18.39 16.56 -2.29
N ALA A 52 17.80 16.03 -3.37
CA ALA A 52 18.14 16.44 -4.73
C ALA A 52 17.88 17.93 -4.97
N VAL A 53 16.74 18.45 -4.49
CA VAL A 53 16.41 19.87 -4.58
C VAL A 53 17.38 20.73 -3.77
N ILE A 54 17.71 20.33 -2.53
CA ILE A 54 18.66 21.06 -1.70
C ILE A 54 20.04 21.12 -2.34
N VAL A 55 20.54 19.99 -2.87
CA VAL A 55 21.84 19.91 -3.54
C VAL A 55 21.87 20.75 -4.82
N ALA A 56 20.80 20.71 -5.62
CA ALA A 56 20.70 21.52 -6.82
C ALA A 56 20.66 23.02 -6.48
N PHE A 57 19.92 23.40 -5.43
CA PHE A 57 19.82 24.78 -4.98
C PHE A 57 21.14 25.31 -4.41
N THR A 58 21.81 24.56 -3.53
CA THR A 58 23.11 24.96 -2.98
C THR A 58 24.18 25.01 -4.07
N GLY A 59 24.19 24.03 -5.00
CA GLY A 59 25.06 24.06 -6.17
C GLY A 59 24.85 25.33 -7.00
N ALA A 60 23.61 25.70 -7.31
CA ALA A 60 23.30 26.91 -8.05
C ALA A 60 23.70 28.19 -7.30
N CYS A 61 23.46 28.27 -5.99
CA CYS A 61 23.80 29.44 -5.18
C CYS A 61 25.32 29.62 -4.93
N ILE A 62 26.11 28.54 -4.94
CA ILE A 62 27.57 28.62 -4.74
C ILE A 62 28.31 28.86 -6.06
N THR A 63 27.76 28.37 -7.18
CA THR A 63 28.39 28.49 -8.50
C THR A 63 28.06 29.82 -9.20
N GLN A 64 27.06 30.56 -8.74
CA GLN A 64 26.71 31.92 -9.19
C GLN A 64 27.38 32.96 -8.31
#